data_AF-A0A1E1WHA8-F1
#
_entry.id   AF-A0A1E1WHA8-F1
#
_cell.length_a   1.000
_cell.length_b   1.000
_cell.length_c   1.000
_cell.angle_alpha   90.00
_cell.angle_beta   90.00
_cell.angle_gamma   90.00
#
_symmetry.space_group_name_H-M   'P 1'
#
loop_
_entity.id
_entity.type
_entity.pdbx_description
1 polymer ?
#
loop_
_entity_poly.entity_id
_entity_poly.type
_entity_poly.pdbx_seq_one_letter_code
_entity_poly.pdbx_strand_id
1 'polypeptide(L)'
;FTEVALNSTEVKKFLARDHKFDLVICEQFFQEALYILAHKYQAPLALVTTFGNCMRHNIVIRNPLQLATVTAEFLDLKEPESFVGRVRNWYFTVYEYLWWKYWFLPKNEELVKKYVPNLKEPVPSLFEMQRNASLILINS
;
A
#
# COMPACT_ATOMS: atom_id res chain seq x y z
N PHE A 1 -9.80 -2.82 -9.22
CA PHE A 1 -10.77 -2.82 -8.10
C PHE A 1 -10.88 -1.45 -7.43
N THR A 2 -9.77 -0.84 -6.99
CA THR A 2 -9.74 0.48 -6.33
C THR A 2 -10.51 1.57 -7.07
N GLU A 3 -10.33 1.70 -8.38
CA GLU A 3 -11.10 2.66 -9.19
C GLU A 3 -12.61 2.37 -9.18
N VAL A 4 -13.02 1.10 -9.22
CA VAL A 4 -14.45 0.72 -9.17
C VAL A 4 -15.08 1.18 -7.86
N ALA A 5 -14.38 0.98 -6.73
CA ALA A 5 -14.83 1.44 -5.43
C ALA A 5 -14.93 2.98 -5.38
N LEU A 6 -13.88 3.70 -5.80
CA LEU A 6 -13.86 5.16 -5.82
C LEU A 6 -14.86 5.77 -6.81
N ASN A 7 -15.18 5.06 -7.90
CA ASN A 7 -16.12 5.51 -8.92
C ASN A 7 -17.59 5.31 -8.52
N SER A 8 -17.86 4.53 -7.45
CA SER A 8 -19.21 4.30 -6.95
C SER A 8 -19.90 5.60 -6.53
N THR A 9 -21.17 5.75 -6.89
CA THR A 9 -21.98 6.93 -6.56
C THR A 9 -22.04 7.18 -5.06
N GLU A 10 -22.17 6.13 -4.25
CA GLU A 10 -22.26 6.25 -2.79
C GLU A 10 -20.93 6.68 -2.17
N VAL A 11 -19.81 6.16 -2.68
CA VAL A 11 -18.47 6.58 -2.24
C VAL A 11 -18.23 8.04 -2.61
N LYS A 12 -18.57 8.47 -3.84
CA LYS A 12 -18.43 9.88 -4.23
C LYS A 12 -19.27 10.82 -3.35
N LYS A 13 -20.53 10.45 -3.06
CA LYS A 13 -21.40 11.23 -2.16
C LYS A 13 -20.81 11.34 -0.76
N PHE A 14 -20.24 10.26 -0.25
CA PHE A 14 -19.55 10.24 1.04
C PHE A 14 -18.29 11.13 1.03
N LEU A 15 -17.46 11.03 -0.01
CA LEU A 15 -16.23 11.84 -0.14
C LEU A 15 -16.50 13.33 -0.36
N ALA A 16 -17.66 13.70 -0.88
CA ALA A 16 -18.06 15.10 -1.07
C ALA A 16 -18.42 15.81 0.24
N ARG A 17 -18.63 15.06 1.34
CA ARG A 17 -18.99 15.61 2.64
C ARG A 17 -17.78 15.69 3.56
N ASP A 18 -17.79 16.71 4.42
CA ASP A 18 -16.80 16.86 5.48
C ASP A 18 -17.21 16.02 6.69
N HIS A 19 -16.56 14.86 6.81
CA HIS A 19 -16.70 13.97 7.94
C HIS A 19 -15.53 14.15 8.91
N LYS A 20 -15.74 13.79 10.18
CA LYS A 20 -14.69 13.71 11.18
C LYS A 20 -14.55 12.26 11.64
N PHE A 21 -13.33 11.76 11.63
CA PHE A 21 -12.98 10.42 12.10
C PHE A 21 -11.80 10.51 13.06
N ASP A 22 -11.74 9.59 14.01
CA ASP A 22 -10.62 9.48 14.95
C ASP A 22 -9.54 8.50 14.47
N LEU A 23 -9.87 7.64 13.49
CA LEU A 23 -8.97 6.66 12.91
C LEU A 23 -9.44 6.26 11.51
N VAL A 24 -8.50 6.08 10.58
CA VAL A 24 -8.74 5.46 9.27
C VAL A 24 -8.02 4.12 9.23
N ILE A 25 -8.78 3.06 9.00
CA ILE A 25 -8.25 1.70 8.87
C ILE A 25 -8.32 1.30 7.41
N CYS A 26 -7.21 0.86 6.83
CA CYS A 26 -7.18 0.39 5.45
C CYS A 26 -6.43 -0.93 5.33
N GLU A 27 -6.87 -1.74 4.37
CA GLU A 27 -6.15 -2.95 4.02
C GLU A 27 -4.85 -2.61 3.27
N GLN A 28 -3.76 -3.33 3.57
CA GLN A 28 -2.50 -3.26 2.85
C GLN A 28 -2.43 -4.34 1.77
N PHE A 29 -3.27 -4.17 0.74
CA PHE A 29 -3.36 -5.09 -0.39
C PHE A 29 -3.83 -4.39 -1.68
N PHE A 30 -2.92 -3.73 -2.39
CA PHE A 30 -3.18 -3.13 -3.72
C PHE A 30 -4.33 -2.09 -3.78
N GLN A 31 -4.52 -1.32 -2.71
CA GLN A 31 -5.55 -0.28 -2.59
C GLN A 31 -5.02 1.02 -1.97
N GLU A 32 -3.74 1.31 -2.19
CA GLU A 32 -3.01 2.41 -1.57
C GLU A 32 -3.67 3.79 -1.79
N ALA A 33 -4.42 3.99 -2.87
CA ALA A 33 -5.19 5.22 -3.08
C ALA A 33 -6.17 5.53 -1.92
N LEU A 34 -6.69 4.51 -1.21
CA LEU A 34 -7.60 4.70 -0.08
C LEU A 34 -6.89 5.28 1.15
N TYR A 35 -5.56 5.21 1.23
CA TYR A 35 -4.84 5.74 2.39
C TYR A 35 -4.98 7.25 2.50
N ILE A 36 -5.19 7.93 1.35
CA ILE A 36 -5.43 9.37 1.32
C ILE A 36 -6.61 9.80 2.20
N LEU A 37 -7.53 8.90 2.53
CA LEU A 37 -8.65 9.22 3.42
C LEU A 37 -8.17 9.64 4.81
N ALA A 38 -7.05 9.08 5.30
CA ALA A 38 -6.41 9.53 6.54
C ALA A 38 -5.99 11.01 6.44
N HIS A 39 -5.42 11.42 5.31
CA HIS A 39 -5.06 12.81 5.05
C HIS A 39 -6.29 13.69 4.87
N LYS A 40 -7.29 13.27 4.10
CA LYS A 40 -8.54 14.02 3.88
C LYS A 40 -9.23 14.36 5.19
N TYR A 41 -9.35 13.38 6.08
CA TYR A 41 -10.06 13.52 7.36
C TYR A 41 -9.16 13.90 8.54
N GLN A 42 -7.86 14.11 8.30
CA GLN A 42 -6.87 14.47 9.32
C GLN A 42 -6.88 13.51 10.52
N ALA A 43 -6.95 12.22 10.21
CA ALA A 43 -6.99 11.13 11.16
C ALA A 43 -5.75 10.23 11.00
N PRO A 44 -5.27 9.57 12.07
CA PRO A 44 -4.20 8.59 11.96
C PRO A 44 -4.57 7.44 11.03
N LEU A 45 -3.57 6.89 10.33
CA LEU A 45 -3.73 5.74 9.45
C LEU A 45 -3.28 4.47 10.18
N ALA A 46 -4.16 3.48 10.25
CA ALA A 46 -3.83 2.11 10.62
C ALA A 46 -3.93 1.20 9.38
N LEU A 47 -2.90 0.39 9.16
CA LEU A 47 -2.86 -0.59 8.08
C LEU A 47 -3.08 -1.99 8.64
N VAL A 48 -3.85 -2.80 7.92
CA VAL A 48 -4.10 -4.21 8.24
C VAL A 48 -3.78 -5.04 7.02
N THR A 49 -3.05 -6.13 7.16
CA THR A 49 -2.86 -7.08 6.07
C THR A 49 -3.21 -8.48 6.52
N THR A 50 -4.06 -9.15 5.74
CA THR A 50 -4.30 -10.59 5.87
C THR A 50 -3.28 -11.41 5.08
N PHE A 51 -2.47 -10.74 4.26
CA PHE A 51 -1.41 -11.38 3.51
C PHE A 51 -0.20 -11.65 4.41
N GLY A 52 0.59 -12.65 4.03
CA GLY A 52 1.83 -12.97 4.72
C GLY A 52 2.85 -11.82 4.63
N ASN A 53 3.96 -11.99 5.35
CA ASN A 53 5.06 -11.06 5.26
C ASN A 53 5.60 -10.96 3.82
N CYS A 54 5.68 -9.74 3.27
CA CYS A 54 6.09 -9.51 1.89
C CYS A 54 7.12 -8.37 1.78
N MET A 55 7.75 -8.22 0.61
CA MET A 55 8.76 -7.18 0.39
C MET A 55 8.22 -5.76 0.65
N ARG A 56 6.99 -5.47 0.20
CA ARG A 56 6.37 -4.14 0.36
C ARG A 56 6.15 -3.79 1.83
N HIS A 57 5.63 -4.75 2.61
CA HIS A 57 5.46 -4.60 4.06
C HIS A 57 6.80 -4.25 4.71
N ASN A 58 7.84 -5.04 4.43
CA ASN A 58 9.18 -4.85 4.99
C ASN A 58 9.81 -3.51 4.62
N ILE A 59 9.62 -3.02 3.40
CA ILE A 59 10.11 -1.71 2.99
C ILE A 59 9.41 -0.58 3.75
N VAL A 60 8.08 -0.69 3.91
CA VAL A 60 7.29 0.33 4.63
C VAL A 60 7.69 0.40 6.10
N ILE A 61 7.85 -0.74 6.78
CA ILE A 61 8.29 -0.80 8.19
C ILE A 61 9.80 -0.64 8.38
N ARG A 62 10.56 -0.50 7.29
CA ARG A 62 12.03 -0.41 7.28
C ARG A 62 12.70 -1.61 7.98
N ASN A 63 12.23 -2.82 7.70
CA ASN A 63 12.79 -4.07 8.21
C ASN A 63 13.65 -4.79 7.15
N PRO A 64 14.96 -4.47 7.05
CA PRO A 64 15.82 -5.08 6.04
C PRO A 64 16.13 -6.57 6.32
N LEU A 65 16.02 -7.02 7.57
CA LEU A 65 16.39 -8.39 7.95
C LEU A 65 15.48 -9.44 7.31
N GLN A 66 14.20 -9.11 7.12
CA GLN A 66 13.23 -10.03 6.54
C GLN A 66 13.23 -10.02 5.00
N LEU A 67 13.86 -9.04 4.34
CA LEU A 67 13.94 -9.01 2.88
C LEU A 67 14.75 -10.20 2.32
N ALA A 68 15.70 -10.73 3.08
CA ALA A 68 16.49 -11.89 2.67
C ALA A 68 15.72 -13.23 2.77
N THR A 69 14.66 -13.26 3.59
CA THR A 69 13.91 -14.49 3.92
C THR A 69 12.53 -14.55 3.26
N VAL A 70 12.02 -13.42 2.78
CA VAL A 70 10.72 -13.35 2.10
C VAL A 70 10.85 -13.85 0.67
N THR A 71 9.91 -14.70 0.26
CA THR A 71 9.73 -15.11 -1.14
C THR A 71 8.86 -14.09 -1.88
N ALA A 72 9.18 -13.82 -3.14
CA ALA A 72 8.37 -12.96 -4.00
C ALA A 72 6.93 -13.49 -4.07
N GLU A 73 5.94 -12.58 -3.99
CA GLU A 73 4.55 -12.92 -3.65
C GLU A 73 3.87 -13.84 -4.67
N PHE A 74 4.30 -13.74 -5.94
CA PHE A 74 3.71 -14.49 -7.06
C PHE A 74 4.69 -15.47 -7.72
N LEU A 75 5.79 -15.80 -7.04
CA LEU A 75 6.81 -16.72 -7.53
C LEU A 75 6.64 -18.12 -6.90
N ASP A 76 6.30 -19.11 -7.73
CA ASP A 76 6.44 -20.52 -7.32
C ASP A 76 7.93 -20.92 -7.31
N LEU A 77 8.48 -21.05 -6.10
CA LEU A 77 9.90 -21.30 -5.86
C LEU A 77 10.10 -22.65 -5.15
N LYS A 78 10.51 -23.65 -5.93
CA LYS A 78 10.70 -25.04 -5.44
C LYS A 78 11.90 -25.24 -4.51
N GLU A 79 13.00 -24.51 -4.75
CA GLU A 79 14.26 -24.65 -4.00
C GLU A 79 14.76 -23.29 -3.51
N PRO A 80 14.07 -22.64 -2.55
CA PRO A 80 14.39 -21.28 -2.12
C PRO A 80 15.79 -21.13 -1.51
N GLU A 81 16.33 -22.21 -0.94
CA GLU A 81 17.66 -22.22 -0.32
C GLU A 81 18.81 -22.53 -1.30
N SER A 82 18.51 -22.87 -2.55
CA SER A 82 19.55 -23.04 -3.57
C SER A 82 20.08 -21.68 -4.03
N PHE A 83 21.31 -21.62 -4.52
CA PHE A 83 21.85 -20.37 -5.09
C PHE A 83 20.97 -19.85 -6.25
N VAL A 84 20.55 -20.74 -7.14
CA VAL A 84 19.66 -20.39 -8.27
C VAL A 84 18.29 -19.92 -7.77
N GLY A 85 17.74 -20.57 -6.74
CA GLY A 85 16.49 -20.17 -6.12
C GLY A 85 16.57 -18.76 -5.52
N ARG A 86 17.63 -18.47 -4.77
CA ARG A 86 17.88 -17.13 -4.22
C ARG A 86 18.03 -16.06 -5.30
N VAL A 87 18.76 -16.35 -6.38
CA VAL A 87 18.93 -15.40 -7.51
C VAL A 87 17.60 -15.13 -8.20
N ARG A 88 16.78 -16.16 -8.44
CA ARG A 88 15.43 -16.01 -8.99
C ARG A 88 14.55 -15.18 -8.05
N ASN A 89 14.53 -15.50 -6.76
CA ASN A 89 13.75 -14.76 -5.77
C ASN A 89 14.13 -13.27 -5.75
N TRP A 90 15.44 -12.98 -5.73
CA TRP A 90 15.96 -11.62 -5.75
C TRP A 90 15.55 -10.87 -7.02
N TYR A 91 15.67 -11.50 -8.19
CA TYR A 91 15.27 -10.90 -9.46
C TYR A 91 13.79 -10.50 -9.46
N PHE A 92 12.90 -11.41 -9.05
CA PHE A 92 11.46 -11.14 -8.97
C PHE A 92 11.14 -10.07 -7.92
N THR A 93 11.78 -10.11 -6.75
CA THR A 93 11.60 -9.11 -5.69
C THR A 93 11.98 -7.71 -6.18
N VAL A 94 13.11 -7.56 -6.89
CA VAL A 94 13.54 -6.29 -7.47
C VAL A 94 12.55 -5.82 -8.54
N TYR A 95 12.13 -6.72 -9.43
CA TYR A 95 11.13 -6.40 -10.45
C TYR A 95 9.81 -5.90 -9.82
N GLU A 96 9.29 -6.62 -8.83
CA GLU A 96 8.07 -6.25 -8.09
C GLU A 96 8.23 -4.89 -7.41
N TYR A 97 9.38 -4.64 -6.79
CA TYR A 97 9.65 -3.35 -6.15
C TYR A 97 9.65 -2.20 -7.16
N LEU A 98 10.35 -2.36 -8.28
CA LEU A 98 10.42 -1.32 -9.32
C LEU A 98 9.03 -1.05 -9.91
N TRP A 99 8.29 -2.10 -10.24
CA TRP A 99 6.94 -1.97 -10.75
C TRP A 99 6.01 -1.31 -9.72
N TRP A 100 6.06 -1.72 -8.46
CA TRP A 100 5.25 -1.15 -7.38
C TRP A 100 5.55 0.34 -7.18
N LYS A 101 6.83 0.68 -7.02
CA LYS A 101 7.29 2.03 -6.69
C LYS A 101 7.09 3.01 -7.84
N TYR A 102 7.40 2.61 -9.07
CA TYR A 102 7.47 3.53 -10.20
C TYR A 102 6.25 3.50 -11.12
N TRP A 103 5.45 2.43 -11.11
CA TRP A 103 4.23 2.35 -11.92
C TRP A 103 2.96 2.29 -11.08
N PHE A 104 2.89 1.40 -10.09
CA PHE A 104 1.65 1.18 -9.34
C PHE A 104 1.30 2.36 -8.41
N LEU A 105 2.25 2.86 -7.61
CA LEU A 105 1.99 3.98 -6.70
C LEU A 105 1.60 5.27 -7.46
N PRO A 106 2.31 5.70 -8.53
CA PRO A 106 1.88 6.86 -9.31
C PRO A 106 0.47 6.72 -9.90
N LYS A 107 0.10 5.53 -10.40
CA LYS A 107 -1.28 5.28 -10.87
C LYS A 107 -2.31 5.42 -9.76
N ASN A 108 -1.99 5.01 -8.53
CA ASN A 108 -2.89 5.22 -7.40
C ASN A 108 -2.98 6.71 -7.02
N GLU A 109 -1.88 7.47 -7.12
CA GLU A 109 -1.91 8.92 -6.92
C GLU A 109 -2.76 9.64 -7.98
N GLU A 110 -2.79 9.16 -9.22
CA GLU A 110 -3.72 9.64 -10.25
C GLU A 110 -5.18 9.38 -9.87
N LEU A 111 -5.50 8.21 -9.32
CA LEU A 111 -6.84 7.91 -8.81
C LEU A 111 -7.24 8.83 -7.67
N VAL A 112 -6.31 9.12 -6.76
CA VAL A 112 -6.53 10.08 -5.67
C VAL A 112 -6.93 11.45 -6.24
N LYS A 113 -6.14 11.99 -7.17
CA LYS A 113 -6.40 13.27 -7.83
C LYS A 113 -7.74 13.29 -8.56
N LYS A 114 -8.13 12.17 -9.17
CA LYS A 114 -9.35 12.05 -9.96
C LYS A 114 -10.63 11.96 -9.11
N TYR A 115 -10.58 11.25 -7.98
CA TYR A 115 -11.79 10.86 -7.25
C TYR A 115 -11.95 11.50 -5.88
N VAL A 116 -10.89 12.04 -5.27
CA VAL A 116 -10.94 12.55 -3.90
C VAL A 116 -10.90 14.09 -3.91
N PRO A 117 -12.04 14.76 -3.68
CA PRO A 117 -12.08 16.22 -3.68
C PRO A 117 -11.58 16.81 -2.36
N ASN A 118 -11.28 18.11 -2.36
CA ASN A 118 -11.02 18.93 -1.17
C ASN A 118 -9.89 18.39 -0.27
N LEU A 119 -8.80 17.93 -0.88
CA LEU A 119 -7.62 17.55 -0.11
C LEU A 119 -6.91 18.81 0.40
N LYS A 120 -6.42 18.75 1.65
CA LYS A 120 -5.61 19.82 2.22
C LYS A 120 -4.20 19.77 1.63
N GLU A 121 -3.68 20.91 1.21
CA GLU A 121 -2.31 20.99 0.71
C GLU A 121 -1.29 21.21 1.84
N PRO A 122 -0.05 20.69 1.73
CA PRO A 122 0.43 19.83 0.65
C PRO A 122 -0.11 18.40 0.77
N VAL A 123 -0.51 17.81 -0.35
CA VAL A 123 -0.90 16.39 -0.40
C VAL A 123 0.35 15.49 -0.32
N PRO A 124 0.50 14.64 0.71
CA PRO A 124 1.63 13.73 0.83
C PRO A 124 1.56 12.63 -0.24
N SER A 125 2.72 12.08 -0.63
CA SER A 125 2.76 10.91 -1.50
C SER A 125 2.20 9.69 -0.78
N LEU A 126 1.62 8.74 -1.53
CA LEU A 126 1.06 7.51 -0.92
C LEU A 126 2.15 6.70 -0.20
N PHE A 127 3.38 6.79 -0.69
CA PHE A 127 4.54 6.18 -0.04
C PHE A 127 4.86 6.80 1.32
N GLU A 128 4.79 8.13 1.45
CA GLU A 128 4.98 8.80 2.74
C GLU A 128 3.86 8.47 3.71
N MET A 129 2.61 8.40 3.23
CA MET A 129 1.48 8.00 4.06
C MET A 129 1.67 6.60 4.63
N GLN A 130 2.12 5.65 3.82
CA GLN A 130 2.46 4.30 4.29
C GLN A 130 3.55 4.32 5.36
N ARG A 131 4.65 5.07 5.13
CA ARG A 131 5.77 5.17 6.09
C ARG A 131 5.40 5.85 7.40
N ASN A 132 4.38 6.71 7.38
CA ASN A 132 3.88 7.45 8.53
C ASN A 132 2.59 6.82 9.12
N ALA A 133 2.24 5.60 8.73
CA ALA A 133 1.15 4.87 9.36
C ALA A 133 1.42 4.72 10.87
N SER A 134 0.42 4.99 11.70
CA SER A 134 0.54 4.95 13.16
C SER A 134 0.59 3.52 13.70
N LEU A 135 0.03 2.57 12.95
CA LEU A 135 -0.02 1.16 13.31
C LEU A 135 -0.09 0.30 12.04
N ILE A 136 0.62 -0.83 12.04
CA ILE A 136 0.54 -1.85 10.98
C ILE A 136 0.32 -3.20 11.65
N LEU A 137 -0.83 -3.82 11.38
CA LEU A 137 -1.21 -5.14 11.86
C LEU A 137 -0.93 -6.17 10.76
N ILE A 138 0.02 -7.07 11.03
CA ILE A 138 0.46 -8.11 10.08
C ILE A 138 -0.01 -9.47 10.59
N ASN A 139 -0.57 -10.27 9.69
CA ASN A 139 -0.97 -11.63 10.00
C ASN A 139 0.25 -12.50 10.38
N SER A 140 0.08 -13.38 11.38
CA SER A 140 1.12 -14.33 11.85
C SER A 140 1.11 -15.64 11.08
#